data_AF-A0A800DC50-F1
#
_entry.id   AF-A0A800DC50-F1
#
_cell.length_a   1.000
_cell.length_b   1.000
_cell.length_c   1.000
_cell.angle_alpha   90.00
_cell.angle_beta   90.00
_cell.angle_gamma   90.00
#
_symmetry.space_group_name_H-M   'P 1'
#
loop_
_entity.id
_entity.type
_entity.pdbx_description
1 polymer ?
#
loop_
_entity_poly.entity_id
_entity_poly.type
_entity_poly.pdbx_seq_one_letter_code
_entity_poly.pdbx_strand_id
1 'polypeptide(L)'
;MSFLTPKHATNFLPKAYDSFAKDFSSTRQYQWKEFYRLSKGVNEIKNAENKYILDLGCGNGRLNKFLRNENSENLNFTGKYIGFDISKELLEEAKINNTQYEKINFIEAGFLDFPEYLPKETKNNIAQIWAVASFHHLSKISERQKTLQNIYDALENNGEFILTVWNLWEQTKYTPQKKEAFWRSVYNPFWNKRDFIIPFGQKKVKRYYYSFEITELHNLLEEAGFEIVDSFLSDKKQNICIRAKKIVHNTENNKFICSNLYFHKTSIVDVVNKINIFRTEDVVIKTIVTPNPEMIMECQKNKIFQTILQNSDISLVDGNGILWASGLDFLQYKPLFWRYSIGLFMLVWFFVHKKSYPSKLKKTLCGSDLFRKYIEKNNIKNNKHIFLLGGSENSARFIQNKYSNSISDIYDKKVTLNISSNESKDLQEIIKNSEAEVLFVALGAPKQEIWIKQNKEFLQNNTNIKVCIGVGGSFDFLSGQQKRAPKVFQQLGLEWLYRLCKEPSRIGRIWTATGKFVHYILKHDTI
;
A
#
# COMPACT_ATOMS: atom_id res chain seq x y z
N MET A 1 -38.09 0.03 -0.70
CA MET A 1 -37.05 1.06 -0.49
C MET A 1 -36.18 1.20 -1.74
N SER A 2 -35.98 2.44 -2.18
CA SER A 2 -34.96 2.85 -3.15
C SER A 2 -33.81 3.52 -2.38
N PHE A 3 -32.60 2.97 -2.49
CA PHE A 3 -31.43 3.58 -1.86
C PHE A 3 -30.94 4.76 -2.68
N LEU A 4 -30.72 5.91 -2.02
CA LEU A 4 -30.27 7.14 -2.68
C LEU A 4 -28.79 7.07 -3.10
N THR A 5 -27.95 6.44 -2.27
CA THR A 5 -26.50 6.31 -2.48
C THR A 5 -26.01 4.92 -2.02
N PRO A 6 -24.82 4.47 -2.47
CA PRO A 6 -24.19 3.27 -1.92
C PRO A 6 -24.04 3.31 -0.40
N LYS A 7 -23.67 4.49 0.15
CA LYS A 7 -23.54 4.70 1.60
C LYS A 7 -24.87 4.52 2.34
N HIS A 8 -25.98 5.02 1.77
CA HIS A 8 -27.30 4.78 2.35
C HIS A 8 -27.62 3.28 2.36
N ALA A 9 -27.28 2.55 1.29
CA ALA A 9 -27.49 1.11 1.23
C ALA A 9 -26.63 0.33 2.23
N THR A 10 -25.37 0.71 2.45
CA THR A 10 -24.48 0.07 3.44
C THR A 10 -24.91 0.35 4.87
N ASN A 11 -25.38 1.57 5.17
CA ASN A 11 -25.90 1.92 6.51
C ASN A 11 -27.16 1.13 6.88
N PHE A 12 -27.88 0.58 5.90
CA PHE A 12 -29.04 -0.26 6.13
C PHE A 12 -28.69 -1.74 6.42
N LEU A 13 -27.44 -2.16 6.18
CA LEU A 13 -27.04 -3.56 6.31
C LEU A 13 -27.27 -4.18 7.70
N PRO A 14 -26.99 -3.50 8.84
CA PRO A 14 -27.27 -4.07 10.17
C PRO A 14 -28.74 -4.47 10.31
N LYS A 15 -29.64 -3.52 10.07
CA LYS A 15 -31.10 -3.74 10.10
C LYS A 15 -31.56 -4.80 9.11
N ALA A 16 -30.95 -4.83 7.92
CA ALA A 16 -31.25 -5.85 6.92
C ALA A 16 -30.92 -7.24 7.47
N TYR A 17 -29.68 -7.46 7.89
CA TYR A 17 -29.23 -8.77 8.39
C TYR A 17 -29.99 -9.22 9.64
N ASP A 18 -30.30 -8.30 10.57
CA ASP A 18 -31.13 -8.62 11.74
C ASP A 18 -32.51 -9.16 11.34
N SER A 19 -33.13 -8.57 10.31
CA SER A 19 -34.49 -8.94 9.86
C SER A 19 -34.61 -10.36 9.28
N PHE A 20 -33.49 -11.00 8.90
CA PHE A 20 -33.49 -12.34 8.30
C PHE A 20 -32.39 -13.25 8.88
N ALA A 21 -31.83 -12.94 10.04
CA ALA A 21 -30.70 -13.67 10.62
C ALA A 21 -30.94 -15.19 10.73
N LYS A 22 -32.14 -15.60 11.16
CA LYS A 22 -32.55 -17.01 11.24
C LYS A 22 -32.60 -17.69 9.86
N ASP A 23 -33.20 -17.04 8.86
CA ASP A 23 -33.23 -17.54 7.47
C ASP A 23 -31.82 -17.61 6.86
N PHE A 24 -30.95 -16.67 7.24
CA PHE A 24 -29.55 -16.70 6.84
C PHE A 24 -28.83 -17.90 7.49
N SER A 25 -28.98 -18.09 8.79
CA SER A 25 -28.35 -19.16 9.56
C SER A 25 -28.76 -20.55 9.03
N SER A 26 -30.05 -20.78 8.77
CA SER A 26 -30.57 -22.06 8.29
C SER A 26 -30.03 -22.48 6.92
N THR A 27 -29.65 -21.53 6.07
CA THR A 27 -29.14 -21.79 4.71
C THR A 27 -27.62 -21.93 4.65
N ARG A 28 -26.89 -21.74 5.76
CA ARG A 28 -25.43 -21.85 5.86
C ARG A 28 -24.98 -22.93 6.85
N GLN A 29 -25.52 -24.13 6.68
CA GLN A 29 -25.14 -25.30 7.50
C GLN A 29 -23.94 -26.06 6.92
N TYR A 30 -23.69 -25.94 5.61
CA TYR A 30 -22.61 -26.66 4.92
C TYR A 30 -21.31 -25.86 4.83
N GLN A 31 -20.20 -26.60 4.92
CA GLN A 31 -18.84 -26.15 4.70
C GLN A 31 -18.62 -25.78 3.24
N TRP A 32 -17.91 -24.68 2.99
CA TRP A 32 -17.48 -24.31 1.64
C TRP A 32 -16.19 -25.07 1.31
N LYS A 33 -16.14 -25.73 0.14
CA LYS A 33 -14.98 -26.55 -0.25
C LYS A 33 -13.68 -25.74 -0.34
N GLU A 34 -13.78 -24.47 -0.73
CA GLU A 34 -12.63 -23.57 -0.76
C GLU A 34 -11.98 -23.36 0.63
N PHE A 35 -12.70 -23.59 1.72
CA PHE A 35 -12.15 -23.44 3.07
C PHE A 35 -10.95 -24.36 3.31
N TYR A 36 -10.98 -25.61 2.83
CA TYR A 36 -9.86 -26.54 2.95
C TYR A 36 -8.57 -26.01 2.30
N ARG A 37 -8.68 -25.40 1.11
CA ARG A 37 -7.52 -24.78 0.44
C ARG A 37 -7.04 -23.52 1.16
N LEU A 38 -7.99 -22.72 1.67
CA LEU A 38 -7.69 -21.47 2.37
C LEU A 38 -7.06 -21.73 3.75
N SER A 39 -7.48 -22.78 4.46
CA SER A 39 -7.04 -23.11 5.81
C SER A 39 -5.69 -23.82 5.90
N LYS A 40 -4.96 -23.98 4.78
CA LYS A 40 -3.64 -24.64 4.83
C LYS A 40 -2.69 -23.99 5.85
N GLY A 41 -2.71 -22.67 6.00
CA GLY A 41 -1.90 -21.95 7.00
C GLY A 41 -2.36 -22.15 8.45
N VAL A 42 -3.59 -22.63 8.69
CA VAL A 42 -4.10 -22.90 10.05
C VAL A 42 -3.33 -24.06 10.69
N ASN A 43 -2.83 -25.01 9.90
CA ASN A 43 -2.04 -26.12 10.42
C ASN A 43 -0.76 -25.69 11.16
N GLU A 44 -0.21 -24.52 10.82
CA GLU A 44 0.98 -23.98 11.47
C GLU A 44 0.67 -23.41 12.87
N ILE A 45 -0.58 -23.05 13.13
CA ILE A 45 -1.02 -22.37 14.36
C ILE A 45 -2.04 -23.16 15.17
N LYS A 46 -2.46 -24.34 14.70
CA LYS A 46 -3.59 -25.08 15.28
C LYS A 46 -3.46 -25.42 16.76
N ASN A 47 -2.24 -25.68 17.22
CA ASN A 47 -1.97 -26.04 18.63
C ASN A 47 -1.50 -24.83 19.46
N ALA A 48 -1.49 -23.63 18.89
CA ALA A 48 -0.94 -22.43 19.56
C ALA A 48 -2.04 -21.71 20.36
N GLU A 49 -2.16 -22.05 21.65
CA GLU A 49 -3.26 -21.56 22.51
C GLU A 49 -3.31 -20.04 22.69
N ASN A 50 -2.18 -19.37 22.54
CA ASN A 50 -2.05 -17.92 22.66
C ASN A 50 -2.39 -17.16 21.36
N LYS A 51 -2.52 -17.86 20.22
CA LYS A 51 -2.78 -17.23 18.92
C LYS A 51 -4.26 -16.96 18.72
N TYR A 52 -4.54 -15.86 18.03
CA TYR A 52 -5.89 -15.43 17.69
C TYR A 52 -6.18 -15.62 16.20
N ILE A 53 -7.38 -16.11 15.92
CA ILE A 53 -8.03 -15.98 14.62
C ILE A 53 -9.18 -14.99 14.75
N LEU A 54 -9.21 -13.96 13.91
CA LEU A 54 -10.35 -13.04 13.82
C LEU A 54 -11.19 -13.38 12.59
N ASP A 55 -12.50 -13.22 12.70
CA ASP A 55 -13.45 -13.41 11.58
C ASP A 55 -14.33 -12.15 11.43
N LEU A 56 -14.07 -11.37 10.37
CA LEU A 56 -14.73 -10.10 10.08
C LEU A 56 -15.95 -10.32 9.19
N GLY A 57 -17.14 -10.08 9.74
CA GLY A 57 -18.42 -10.49 9.19
C GLY A 57 -18.67 -11.98 9.41
N CYS A 58 -18.53 -12.44 10.66
CA CYS A 58 -18.58 -13.86 11.02
C CYS A 58 -19.95 -14.51 10.77
N GLY A 59 -21.01 -13.71 10.59
CA GLY A 59 -22.37 -14.19 10.41
C GLY A 59 -22.79 -15.07 11.58
N ASN A 60 -23.27 -16.29 11.30
CA ASN A 60 -23.67 -17.27 12.30
C ASN A 60 -22.49 -18.10 12.89
N GLY A 61 -21.24 -17.62 12.75
CA GLY A 61 -20.06 -18.26 13.34
C GLY A 61 -19.67 -19.59 12.68
N ARG A 62 -20.08 -19.83 11.44
CA ARG A 62 -19.79 -21.08 10.70
C ARG A 62 -18.29 -21.36 10.55
N LEU A 63 -17.46 -20.33 10.44
CA LEU A 63 -16.02 -20.51 10.27
C LEU A 63 -15.38 -21.15 11.51
N ASN A 64 -15.76 -20.73 12.72
CA ASN A 64 -15.24 -21.34 13.95
C ASN A 64 -15.54 -22.85 13.99
N LYS A 65 -16.76 -23.26 13.64
CA LYS A 65 -17.12 -24.68 13.49
C LYS A 65 -16.18 -25.42 12.54
N PHE A 66 -15.85 -24.84 11.39
CA PHE A 66 -14.93 -25.43 10.44
C PHE A 66 -13.53 -25.64 11.03
N LEU A 67 -12.97 -24.58 11.61
CA LEU A 67 -11.59 -24.57 12.11
C LEU A 67 -11.38 -25.54 13.28
N ARG A 68 -12.42 -25.78 14.08
CA ARG A 68 -12.39 -26.65 15.27
C ARG A 68 -12.97 -28.05 15.04
N ASN A 69 -13.46 -28.38 13.85
CA ASN A 69 -14.03 -29.70 13.58
C ASN A 69 -12.91 -30.71 13.29
N GLU A 70 -12.82 -31.75 14.12
CA GLU A 70 -11.86 -32.86 13.98
C GLU A 70 -11.98 -33.59 12.63
N ASN A 71 -13.19 -33.62 12.04
CA ASN A 71 -13.43 -34.24 10.72
C ASN A 71 -12.98 -33.36 9.54
N SER A 72 -12.55 -32.12 9.77
CA SER A 72 -12.06 -31.21 8.72
C SER A 72 -10.53 -31.29 8.62
N GLU A 73 -10.01 -32.24 7.83
CA GLU A 73 -8.58 -32.39 7.50
C GLU A 73 -7.60 -32.26 8.70
N ASN A 74 -8.00 -32.68 9.91
CA ASN A 74 -7.21 -32.54 11.14
C ASN A 74 -6.77 -31.10 11.48
N LEU A 75 -7.60 -30.08 11.20
CA LEU A 75 -7.31 -28.71 11.60
C LEU A 75 -7.29 -28.52 13.12
N ASN A 76 -8.33 -28.98 13.84
CA ASN A 76 -8.49 -28.91 15.29
C ASN A 76 -7.83 -27.69 15.98
N PHE A 77 -8.23 -26.48 15.56
CA PHE A 77 -7.65 -25.25 16.11
C PHE A 77 -8.01 -25.09 17.61
N THR A 78 -7.02 -24.99 18.49
CA THR A 78 -7.19 -24.88 19.95
C THR A 78 -6.97 -23.46 20.49
N GLY A 79 -6.53 -22.52 19.63
CA GLY A 79 -6.31 -21.12 19.99
C GLY A 79 -7.59 -20.33 20.28
N LYS A 80 -7.47 -19.00 20.29
CA LYS A 80 -8.57 -18.07 20.58
C LYS A 80 -9.23 -17.60 19.28
N TYR A 81 -10.55 -17.46 19.28
CA TYR A 81 -11.31 -16.99 18.12
C TYR A 81 -12.17 -15.78 18.49
N ILE A 82 -12.17 -14.74 17.66
CA ILE A 82 -13.04 -13.57 17.83
C ILE A 82 -13.81 -13.33 16.53
N GLY A 83 -15.13 -13.49 16.58
CA GLY A 83 -16.03 -13.17 15.48
C GLY A 83 -16.59 -11.76 15.62
N PHE A 84 -16.51 -10.97 14.56
CA PHE A 84 -17.10 -9.64 14.48
C PHE A 84 -18.24 -9.64 13.46
N ASP A 85 -19.39 -9.07 13.82
CA ASP A 85 -20.46 -8.81 12.86
C ASP A 85 -21.20 -7.52 13.22
N ILE A 86 -21.85 -6.91 12.23
CA ILE A 86 -22.66 -5.70 12.42
C ILE A 86 -24.10 -6.01 12.83
N SER A 87 -24.51 -7.29 12.77
CA SER A 87 -25.87 -7.74 13.09
C SER A 87 -25.90 -8.45 14.43
N LYS A 88 -26.65 -7.88 15.38
CA LYS A 88 -26.84 -8.47 16.71
C LYS A 88 -27.48 -9.84 16.63
N GLU A 89 -28.49 -9.99 15.79
CA GLU A 89 -29.23 -11.25 15.65
C GLU A 89 -28.35 -12.36 15.02
N LEU A 90 -27.45 -12.02 14.10
CA LEU A 90 -26.48 -12.99 13.59
C LEU A 90 -25.47 -13.41 14.65
N LEU A 91 -25.05 -12.50 15.53
CA LEU A 91 -24.17 -12.84 16.64
C LEU A 91 -24.86 -13.74 17.66
N GLU A 92 -26.16 -13.56 17.93
CA GLU A 92 -26.93 -14.50 18.77
C GLU A 92 -26.99 -15.90 18.12
N GLU A 93 -27.27 -15.97 16.82
CA GLU A 93 -27.16 -17.23 16.07
C GLU A 93 -25.74 -17.82 16.14
N ALA A 94 -24.69 -16.99 16.10
CA ALA A 94 -23.31 -17.44 16.20
C ALA A 94 -22.99 -18.04 17.58
N LYS A 95 -23.46 -17.42 18.66
CA LYS A 95 -23.34 -17.93 20.03
C LYS A 95 -24.05 -19.28 20.16
N ILE A 96 -25.31 -19.36 19.72
CA ILE A 96 -26.11 -20.60 19.75
C ILE A 96 -25.40 -21.71 18.97
N ASN A 97 -24.86 -21.38 17.79
CA ASN A 97 -24.20 -22.35 16.95
C ASN A 97 -22.87 -22.86 17.52
N ASN A 98 -22.20 -22.11 18.40
CA ASN A 98 -20.85 -22.42 18.85
C ASN A 98 -20.77 -22.72 20.36
N THR A 99 -21.88 -23.04 21.02
CA THR A 99 -21.95 -23.27 22.49
C THR A 99 -21.00 -24.36 23.00
N GLN A 100 -20.68 -25.35 22.17
CA GLN A 100 -19.77 -26.45 22.51
C GLN A 100 -18.27 -26.07 22.49
N TYR A 101 -17.92 -24.88 21.99
CA TYR A 101 -16.52 -24.46 21.84
C TYR A 101 -16.15 -23.41 22.87
N GLU A 102 -14.99 -23.58 23.49
CA GLU A 102 -14.41 -22.62 24.41
C GLU A 102 -13.49 -21.62 23.67
N LYS A 103 -12.99 -20.61 24.39
CA LYS A 103 -12.03 -19.60 23.88
C LYS A 103 -12.55 -18.87 22.63
N ILE A 104 -13.86 -18.62 22.59
CA ILE A 104 -14.55 -17.86 21.54
C ILE A 104 -15.16 -16.58 22.12
N ASN A 105 -15.11 -15.49 21.34
CA ASN A 105 -15.83 -14.26 21.65
C ASN A 105 -16.52 -13.73 20.39
N PHE A 106 -17.71 -13.17 20.55
CA PHE A 106 -18.50 -12.58 19.46
C PHE A 106 -18.82 -11.13 19.80
N ILE A 107 -18.39 -10.20 18.95
CA ILE A 107 -18.43 -8.75 19.21
C ILE A 107 -19.19 -8.05 18.08
N GLU A 108 -20.08 -7.14 18.46
CA GLU A 108 -20.75 -6.26 17.50
C GLU A 108 -19.81 -5.14 17.06
N ALA A 109 -19.22 -5.28 15.87
CA ALA A 109 -18.40 -4.25 15.24
C ALA A 109 -18.32 -4.49 13.72
N GLY A 110 -18.10 -3.40 12.97
CA GLY A 110 -17.82 -3.46 11.54
C GLY A 110 -16.33 -3.53 11.20
N PHE A 111 -16.05 -3.51 9.89
CA PHE A 111 -14.69 -3.57 9.34
C PHE A 111 -13.81 -2.34 9.68
N LEU A 112 -14.41 -1.18 9.93
CA LEU A 112 -13.64 0.06 10.15
C LEU A 112 -13.29 0.25 11.63
N ASP A 113 -14.14 -0.27 12.51
CA ASP A 113 -14.19 -0.06 13.94
C ASP A 113 -13.73 -1.28 14.74
N PHE A 114 -13.62 -2.48 14.16
CA PHE A 114 -13.09 -3.67 14.85
C PHE A 114 -11.78 -3.44 15.64
N PRO A 115 -10.81 -2.61 15.20
CA PRO A 115 -9.57 -2.41 15.95
C PRO A 115 -9.80 -1.78 17.33
N GLU A 116 -10.87 -0.99 17.49
CA GLU A 116 -11.23 -0.33 18.75
C GLU A 116 -11.73 -1.33 19.80
N TYR A 117 -12.20 -2.50 19.35
CA TYR A 117 -12.74 -3.57 20.20
C TYR A 117 -11.75 -4.72 20.44
N LEU A 118 -10.52 -4.62 19.94
CA LEU A 118 -9.51 -5.65 20.15
C LEU A 118 -9.02 -5.67 21.62
N PRO A 119 -9.09 -6.81 22.32
CA PRO A 119 -8.49 -6.95 23.65
C PRO A 119 -6.98 -6.65 23.62
N LYS A 120 -6.44 -6.03 24.66
CA LYS A 120 -5.00 -5.69 24.73
C LYS A 120 -4.08 -6.90 24.50
N GLU A 121 -4.53 -8.09 24.91
CA GLU A 121 -3.81 -9.37 24.75
C GLU A 121 -3.63 -9.82 23.30
N THR A 122 -4.42 -9.29 22.35
CA THR A 122 -4.30 -9.66 20.93
C THR A 122 -3.09 -9.02 20.26
N LYS A 123 -2.49 -7.99 20.88
CA LYS A 123 -1.32 -7.28 20.32
C LYS A 123 -0.21 -8.28 19.98
N ASN A 124 0.20 -8.29 18.71
CA ASN A 124 1.22 -9.19 18.15
C ASN A 124 0.91 -10.70 18.21
N ASN A 125 -0.33 -11.10 18.51
CA ASN A 125 -0.74 -12.51 18.61
C ASN A 125 -1.86 -12.90 17.62
N ILE A 126 -2.29 -11.98 16.75
CA ILE A 126 -3.29 -12.26 15.71
C ILE A 126 -2.60 -12.92 14.53
N ALA A 127 -2.69 -14.25 14.46
CA ALA A 127 -2.07 -15.05 13.42
C ALA A 127 -2.84 -15.00 12.10
N GLN A 128 -4.18 -14.98 12.17
CA GLN A 128 -5.01 -14.89 10.98
C GLN A 128 -6.20 -13.97 11.16
N ILE A 129 -6.57 -13.28 10.08
CA ILE A 129 -7.82 -12.54 9.96
C ILE A 129 -8.56 -13.08 8.74
N TRP A 130 -9.82 -13.43 8.90
CA TRP A 130 -10.69 -13.94 7.85
C TRP A 130 -11.77 -12.91 7.53
N ALA A 131 -12.12 -12.78 6.25
CA ALA A 131 -13.26 -12.01 5.78
C ALA A 131 -14.02 -12.86 4.76
N VAL A 132 -14.96 -13.67 5.26
CA VAL A 132 -15.68 -14.63 4.43
C VAL A 132 -16.93 -13.99 3.84
N ALA A 133 -16.90 -13.66 2.55
CA ALA A 133 -18.04 -13.10 1.83
C ALA A 133 -18.72 -11.94 2.56
N SER A 134 -17.90 -11.03 3.09
CA SER A 134 -18.33 -9.87 3.87
C SER A 134 -17.68 -8.56 3.39
N PHE A 135 -16.45 -8.61 2.87
CA PHE A 135 -15.69 -7.42 2.43
C PHE A 135 -16.35 -6.61 1.29
N HIS A 136 -17.22 -7.23 0.48
CA HIS A 136 -17.98 -6.55 -0.58
C HIS A 136 -19.05 -5.58 -0.06
N HIS A 137 -19.30 -5.54 1.25
CA HIS A 137 -20.19 -4.56 1.85
C HIS A 137 -19.54 -3.16 1.99
N LEU A 138 -18.24 -3.02 1.74
CA LEU A 138 -17.55 -1.72 1.77
C LEU A 138 -17.74 -0.96 0.44
N SER A 139 -18.52 0.12 0.49
CA SER A 139 -18.89 0.87 -0.72
C SER A 139 -17.80 1.80 -1.23
N LYS A 140 -17.00 2.39 -0.34
CA LYS A 140 -15.96 3.35 -0.74
C LYS A 140 -14.58 2.72 -0.84
N ILE A 141 -13.83 3.16 -1.84
CA ILE A 141 -12.42 2.78 -2.00
C ILE A 141 -11.58 3.13 -0.77
N SER A 142 -11.82 4.30 -0.16
CA SER A 142 -11.12 4.75 1.04
C SER A 142 -11.40 3.85 2.25
N GLU A 143 -12.63 3.33 2.37
CA GLU A 143 -13.02 2.42 3.46
C GLU A 143 -12.36 1.05 3.27
N ARG A 144 -12.28 0.55 2.03
CA ARG A 144 -11.54 -0.68 1.69
C ARG A 144 -10.06 -0.56 2.02
N GLN A 145 -9.42 0.53 1.59
CA GLN A 145 -8.01 0.80 1.86
C GLN A 145 -7.74 0.93 3.36
N LYS A 146 -8.59 1.66 4.09
CA LYS A 146 -8.47 1.79 5.55
C LYS A 146 -8.68 0.47 6.27
N THR A 147 -9.66 -0.32 5.85
CA THR A 147 -9.91 -1.66 6.39
C THR A 147 -8.71 -2.58 6.20
N LEU A 148 -8.16 -2.65 4.98
CA LEU A 148 -6.99 -3.49 4.70
C LEU A 148 -5.76 -3.03 5.48
N GLN A 149 -5.58 -1.72 5.67
CA GLN A 149 -4.52 -1.20 6.53
C GLN A 149 -4.74 -1.61 8.00
N ASN A 150 -5.95 -1.49 8.52
CA ASN A 150 -6.27 -1.91 9.89
C ASN A 150 -6.01 -3.41 10.10
N ILE A 151 -6.39 -4.25 9.12
CA ILE A 151 -6.11 -5.70 9.11
C ILE A 151 -4.59 -5.94 9.09
N TYR A 152 -3.86 -5.26 8.21
CA TYR A 152 -2.40 -5.37 8.13
C TYR A 152 -1.74 -4.97 9.45
N ASP A 153 -2.17 -3.86 10.06
CA ASP A 153 -1.58 -3.37 11.31
C ASP A 153 -1.88 -4.32 12.48
N ALA A 154 -3.08 -4.93 12.52
CA ALA A 154 -3.49 -5.85 13.56
C ALA A 154 -2.80 -7.23 13.50
N LEU A 155 -2.51 -7.74 12.29
CA LEU A 155 -1.84 -9.03 12.11
C LEU A 155 -0.44 -9.04 12.71
N GLU A 156 -0.03 -10.17 13.27
CA GLU A 156 1.36 -10.40 13.64
C GLU A 156 2.26 -10.52 12.39
N ASN A 157 3.58 -10.42 12.59
CA ASN A 157 4.53 -10.64 11.50
C ASN A 157 4.38 -12.07 10.96
N ASN A 158 4.32 -12.22 9.64
CA ASN A 158 3.98 -13.47 8.95
C ASN A 158 2.54 -13.96 9.16
N GLY A 159 1.67 -13.17 9.79
CA GLY A 159 0.24 -13.47 9.87
C GLY A 159 -0.44 -13.40 8.50
N GLU A 160 -1.56 -14.10 8.34
CA GLU A 160 -2.29 -14.21 7.08
C GLU A 160 -3.65 -13.51 7.11
N PHE A 161 -3.98 -12.83 6.02
CA PHE A 161 -5.32 -12.38 5.71
C PHE A 161 -5.97 -13.32 4.68
N ILE A 162 -7.12 -13.89 5.03
CA ILE A 162 -7.92 -14.75 4.18
C ILE A 162 -9.17 -14.01 3.75
N LEU A 163 -9.31 -13.82 2.44
CA LEU A 163 -10.39 -13.05 1.85
C LEU A 163 -11.20 -13.92 0.88
N THR A 164 -12.53 -13.90 1.04
CA THR A 164 -13.43 -14.38 -0.03
C THR A 164 -14.48 -13.33 -0.34
N VAL A 165 -14.75 -13.13 -1.63
CA VAL A 165 -15.87 -12.29 -2.09
C VAL A 165 -16.61 -12.96 -3.24
N TRP A 166 -17.89 -12.64 -3.41
CA TRP A 166 -18.68 -13.19 -4.50
C TRP A 166 -18.17 -12.66 -5.84
N ASN A 167 -17.94 -13.56 -6.79
CA ASN A 167 -17.56 -13.23 -8.17
C ASN A 167 -18.80 -12.83 -8.98
N LEU A 168 -19.48 -11.76 -8.56
CA LEU A 168 -20.79 -11.35 -9.05
C LEU A 168 -20.78 -11.02 -10.55
N TRP A 169 -19.71 -10.39 -11.02
CA TRP A 169 -19.60 -9.90 -12.40
C TRP A 169 -19.57 -11.03 -13.43
N GLU A 170 -18.96 -12.18 -13.12
CA GLU A 170 -18.82 -13.30 -14.04
C GLU A 170 -20.04 -14.22 -14.05
N GLN A 171 -20.86 -14.20 -13.00
CA GLN A 171 -21.98 -15.11 -12.85
C GLN A 171 -23.20 -14.66 -13.68
N THR A 172 -23.69 -15.53 -14.56
CA THR A 172 -24.83 -15.24 -15.47
C THR A 172 -26.16 -15.06 -14.72
N LYS A 173 -26.35 -15.75 -13.58
CA LYS A 173 -27.56 -15.58 -12.74
C LYS A 173 -27.80 -14.16 -12.24
N TYR A 174 -26.76 -13.32 -12.18
CA TYR A 174 -26.87 -11.92 -11.77
C TYR A 174 -27.05 -10.94 -12.94
N THR A 175 -27.39 -11.42 -14.14
CA THR A 175 -27.64 -10.56 -15.31
C THR A 175 -28.69 -9.47 -15.06
N PRO A 176 -29.81 -9.73 -14.35
CA PRO A 176 -30.76 -8.68 -13.99
C PRO A 176 -30.11 -7.58 -13.14
N GLN A 177 -29.32 -7.96 -12.13
CA GLN A 177 -28.65 -7.01 -11.24
C GLN A 177 -27.52 -6.24 -11.94
N LYS A 178 -26.83 -6.85 -12.91
CA LYS A 178 -25.86 -6.17 -13.78
C LYS A 178 -26.53 -5.05 -14.59
N LYS A 179 -27.68 -5.35 -15.21
CA LYS A 179 -28.46 -4.36 -15.97
C LYS A 179 -28.95 -3.24 -15.05
N GLU A 180 -29.48 -3.59 -13.88
CA GLU A 180 -29.96 -2.60 -12.90
C GLU A 180 -28.82 -1.69 -12.42
N ALA A 181 -27.66 -2.25 -12.06
CA ALA A 181 -26.50 -1.48 -11.62
C ALA A 181 -25.94 -0.57 -12.72
N PHE A 182 -25.89 -1.07 -13.97
CA PHE A 182 -25.48 -0.27 -15.12
C PHE A 182 -26.39 0.95 -15.29
N TRP A 183 -27.71 0.74 -15.42
CA TRP A 183 -28.65 1.85 -15.59
C TRP A 183 -28.62 2.80 -14.39
N ARG A 184 -28.52 2.28 -13.16
CA ARG A 184 -28.37 3.11 -11.95
C ARG A 184 -27.15 4.01 -11.98
N SER A 185 -26.02 3.52 -12.47
CA SER A 185 -24.81 4.34 -12.62
C SER A 185 -24.91 5.40 -13.72
N VAL A 186 -25.83 5.23 -14.69
CA VAL A 186 -26.06 6.22 -15.76
C VAL A 186 -26.89 7.39 -15.24
N TYR A 187 -27.97 7.14 -14.50
CA TYR A 187 -28.87 8.21 -14.03
C TYR A 187 -28.51 8.76 -12.64
N ASN A 188 -27.64 8.11 -11.87
CA ASN A 188 -27.22 8.59 -10.54
C ASN A 188 -25.68 8.55 -10.40
N PRO A 189 -25.00 9.72 -10.37
CA PRO A 189 -23.55 9.82 -10.39
C PRO A 189 -22.87 9.30 -9.12
N PHE A 190 -23.62 9.06 -8.04
CA PHE A 190 -23.08 8.48 -6.80
C PHE A 190 -22.88 6.96 -6.87
N TRP A 191 -23.41 6.30 -7.89
CA TRP A 191 -23.35 4.85 -8.05
C TRP A 191 -22.37 4.45 -9.16
N ASN A 192 -21.59 3.40 -8.91
CA ASN A 192 -20.77 2.73 -9.90
C ASN A 192 -21.53 1.56 -10.53
N LYS A 193 -21.23 1.23 -11.79
CA LYS A 193 -21.77 0.03 -12.47
C LYS A 193 -21.49 -1.30 -11.75
N ARG A 194 -20.52 -1.32 -10.82
CA ARG A 194 -20.17 -2.47 -9.96
C ARG A 194 -20.92 -2.49 -8.62
N ASP A 195 -21.72 -1.47 -8.31
CA ASP A 195 -22.53 -1.40 -7.10
C ASP A 195 -23.83 -2.16 -7.29
N PHE A 196 -23.93 -3.36 -6.75
CA PHE A 196 -25.08 -4.25 -6.88
C PHE A 196 -26.00 -4.16 -5.66
N ILE A 197 -27.29 -4.41 -5.91
CA ILE A 197 -28.30 -4.65 -4.88
C ILE A 197 -28.78 -6.09 -5.03
N ILE A 198 -28.49 -6.92 -4.04
CA ILE A 198 -28.81 -8.34 -4.05
C ILE A 198 -29.96 -8.59 -3.06
N PRO A 199 -31.15 -9.04 -3.52
CA PRO A 199 -32.22 -9.44 -2.63
C PRO A 199 -31.88 -10.76 -1.92
N PHE A 200 -32.40 -10.93 -0.70
CA PHE A 200 -32.26 -12.16 0.07
C PHE A 200 -33.55 -12.56 0.77
N GLY A 201 -33.75 -13.88 0.92
CA GLY A 201 -34.91 -14.47 1.57
C GLY A 201 -36.21 -14.29 0.80
N GLN A 202 -37.29 -14.84 1.34
CA GLN A 202 -38.63 -14.75 0.75
C GLN A 202 -39.12 -13.29 0.66
N LYS A 203 -38.78 -12.49 1.68
CA LYS A 203 -39.09 -11.05 1.74
C LYS A 203 -38.24 -10.18 0.80
N LYS A 204 -37.30 -10.77 0.05
CA LYS A 204 -36.40 -10.09 -0.91
C LYS A 204 -35.73 -8.85 -0.31
N VAL A 205 -35.23 -8.97 0.92
CA VAL A 205 -34.56 -7.87 1.63
C VAL A 205 -33.31 -7.48 0.84
N LYS A 206 -33.22 -6.20 0.47
CA LYS A 206 -32.18 -5.66 -0.41
C LYS A 206 -30.88 -5.40 0.35
N ARG A 207 -29.75 -5.86 -0.19
CA ARG A 207 -28.42 -5.71 0.41
C ARG A 207 -27.43 -5.16 -0.59
N TYR A 208 -26.54 -4.28 -0.15
CA TYR A 208 -25.47 -3.72 -0.97
C TYR A 208 -24.31 -4.69 -1.15
N TYR A 209 -23.82 -4.81 -2.38
CA TYR A 209 -22.64 -5.59 -2.74
C TYR A 209 -21.80 -4.82 -3.77
N TYR A 210 -20.52 -4.65 -3.52
CA TYR A 210 -19.59 -4.26 -4.57
C TYR A 210 -19.04 -5.48 -5.31
N SER A 211 -19.16 -5.48 -6.63
CA SER A 211 -18.69 -6.55 -7.50
C SER A 211 -17.21 -6.37 -7.85
N PHE A 212 -16.32 -7.04 -7.11
CA PHE A 212 -14.88 -6.99 -7.34
C PHE A 212 -14.40 -7.77 -8.56
N GLU A 213 -13.28 -7.32 -9.13
CA GLU A 213 -12.41 -8.14 -9.98
C GLU A 213 -11.22 -8.67 -9.16
N ILE A 214 -10.69 -9.83 -9.56
CA ILE A 214 -9.53 -10.44 -8.88
C ILE A 214 -8.30 -9.52 -8.92
N THR A 215 -8.07 -8.85 -10.05
CA THR A 215 -6.95 -7.90 -10.21
C THR A 215 -7.14 -6.65 -9.36
N GLU A 216 -8.39 -6.21 -9.12
CA GLU A 216 -8.68 -5.09 -8.23
C GLU A 216 -8.34 -5.44 -6.78
N LEU A 217 -8.71 -6.64 -6.32
CA LEU A 217 -8.36 -7.12 -4.99
C LEU A 217 -6.85 -7.30 -4.81
N HIS A 218 -6.15 -7.82 -5.82
CA HIS A 218 -4.70 -7.94 -5.79
C HIS A 218 -4.03 -6.58 -5.57
N ASN A 219 -4.42 -5.58 -6.36
CA ASN A 219 -3.88 -4.23 -6.21
C ASN A 219 -4.17 -3.64 -4.83
N LEU A 220 -5.37 -3.85 -4.28
CA LEU A 220 -5.74 -3.36 -2.96
C LEU A 220 -4.91 -4.00 -1.84
N LEU A 221 -4.68 -5.31 -1.92
CA LEU A 221 -3.87 -6.05 -0.96
C LEU A 221 -2.39 -5.66 -1.02
N GLU A 222 -1.83 -5.59 -2.22
CA GLU A 222 -0.44 -5.15 -2.44
C GLU A 222 -0.24 -3.70 -1.98
N GLU A 223 -1.20 -2.81 -2.22
CA GLU A 223 -1.16 -1.42 -1.73
C GLU A 223 -1.20 -1.31 -0.21
N ALA A 224 -1.85 -2.26 0.46
CA ALA A 224 -1.86 -2.36 1.92
C ALA A 224 -0.60 -3.04 2.50
N GLY A 225 0.28 -3.59 1.64
CA GLY A 225 1.56 -4.22 2.04
C GLY A 225 1.52 -5.75 2.11
N PHE A 226 0.44 -6.39 1.69
CA PHE A 226 0.36 -7.85 1.69
C PHE A 226 1.06 -8.49 0.48
N GLU A 227 1.69 -9.65 0.71
CA GLU A 227 2.12 -10.55 -0.37
C GLU A 227 1.03 -11.60 -0.61
N ILE A 228 0.66 -11.85 -1.87
CA ILE A 228 -0.36 -12.84 -2.21
C ILE A 228 0.27 -14.23 -2.22
N VAL A 229 -0.18 -15.10 -1.32
CA VAL A 229 0.30 -16.49 -1.18
C VAL A 229 -0.48 -17.43 -2.08
N ASP A 230 -1.80 -17.25 -2.15
CA ASP A 230 -2.67 -18.07 -3.00
C ASP A 230 -3.84 -17.22 -3.50
N SER A 231 -4.27 -17.44 -4.74
CA SER A 231 -5.35 -16.71 -5.36
C SER A 231 -6.03 -17.55 -6.43
N PHE A 232 -7.32 -17.84 -6.24
CA PHE A 232 -8.07 -18.71 -7.13
C PHE A 232 -9.56 -18.37 -7.14
N LEU A 233 -10.30 -18.94 -8.10
CA LEU A 233 -11.76 -18.91 -8.11
C LEU A 233 -12.28 -20.21 -7.50
N SER A 234 -13.31 -20.14 -6.67
CA SER A 234 -13.95 -21.34 -6.10
C SER A 234 -14.62 -22.20 -7.18
N ASP A 235 -15.08 -23.39 -6.80
CA ASP A 235 -15.83 -24.28 -7.69
C ASP A 235 -16.98 -23.53 -8.38
N LYS A 236 -17.15 -23.77 -9.68
CA LYS A 236 -18.11 -23.04 -10.55
C LYS A 236 -17.89 -21.52 -10.58
N LYS A 237 -16.70 -21.05 -10.21
CA LYS A 237 -16.25 -19.64 -10.21
C LYS A 237 -17.16 -18.70 -9.41
N GLN A 238 -17.76 -19.19 -8.32
CA GLN A 238 -18.74 -18.42 -7.55
C GLN A 238 -18.10 -17.36 -6.65
N ASN A 239 -16.93 -17.64 -6.11
CA ASN A 239 -16.18 -16.76 -5.22
C ASN A 239 -14.77 -16.51 -5.78
N ILE A 240 -14.26 -15.32 -5.51
CA ILE A 240 -12.83 -15.02 -5.59
C ILE A 240 -12.26 -15.31 -4.21
N CYS A 241 -11.20 -16.12 -4.14
CA CYS A 241 -10.57 -16.57 -2.91
C CYS A 241 -9.10 -16.15 -2.92
N ILE A 242 -8.65 -15.45 -1.88
CA ILE A 242 -7.27 -14.96 -1.76
C ILE A 242 -6.76 -15.26 -0.36
N ARG A 243 -5.54 -15.79 -0.26
CA ARG A 243 -4.73 -15.83 0.96
C ARG A 243 -3.54 -14.92 0.75
N ALA A 244 -3.34 -13.97 1.65
CA ALA A 244 -2.27 -13.00 1.59
C ALA A 244 -1.55 -12.91 2.93
N LYS A 245 -0.25 -12.64 2.94
CA LYS A 245 0.60 -12.68 4.13
C LYS A 245 1.16 -11.30 4.43
N LYS A 246 1.19 -10.94 5.71
CA LYS A 246 1.94 -9.79 6.22
C LYS A 246 3.41 -10.17 6.26
N ILE A 247 4.15 -9.80 5.22
CA ILE A 247 5.59 -10.02 5.18
C ILE A 247 6.27 -8.74 5.63
N VAL A 248 6.89 -8.80 6.80
CA VAL A 248 7.90 -7.82 7.18
C VAL A 248 9.17 -8.29 6.50
N HIS A 249 9.50 -7.70 5.36
CA HIS A 249 10.67 -8.11 4.60
C HIS A 249 11.95 -8.01 5.45
N ASN A 250 12.55 -9.17 5.76
CA ASN A 250 13.88 -9.26 6.33
C ASN A 250 14.91 -8.69 5.33
N THR A 251 15.87 -7.92 5.83
CA THR A 251 16.63 -6.90 5.10
C THR A 251 17.60 -7.38 4.02
N GLU A 252 17.86 -8.69 3.89
CA GLU A 252 18.90 -9.20 2.99
C GLU A 252 18.39 -9.64 1.60
N ASN A 253 17.23 -10.29 1.49
CA ASN A 253 16.63 -10.65 0.18
C ASN A 253 15.78 -9.53 -0.46
N ASN A 254 15.71 -8.37 0.20
CA ASN A 254 14.76 -7.30 -0.15
C ASN A 254 15.37 -6.17 -1.00
N LYS A 255 16.47 -6.44 -1.69
CA LYS A 255 17.17 -5.49 -2.55
C LYS A 255 17.34 -6.04 -3.95
N PHE A 256 17.54 -5.15 -4.92
CA PHE A 256 18.09 -5.49 -6.22
C PHE A 256 19.08 -4.44 -6.66
N ILE A 257 20.02 -4.82 -7.52
CA ILE A 257 21.01 -3.92 -8.09
C ILE A 257 20.52 -3.47 -9.46
N CYS A 258 20.71 -2.19 -9.76
CA CYS A 258 20.66 -1.64 -11.10
C CYS A 258 21.77 -0.60 -11.20
N SER A 259 22.72 -0.83 -12.11
CA SER A 259 23.83 0.11 -12.36
C SER A 259 24.65 0.47 -11.15
N ASN A 260 25.05 -0.58 -10.40
CA ASN A 260 25.84 -0.48 -9.17
C ASN A 260 25.12 0.26 -8.02
N LEU A 261 23.82 0.54 -8.13
CA LEU A 261 23.01 1.07 -7.04
C LEU A 261 22.06 -0.02 -6.54
N TYR A 262 21.93 -0.11 -5.22
CA TYR A 262 20.93 -0.96 -4.59
C TYR A 262 19.60 -0.23 -4.48
N PHE A 263 18.52 -0.96 -4.72
CA PHE A 263 17.15 -0.50 -4.61
C PHE A 263 16.38 -1.46 -3.71
N HIS A 264 15.57 -0.91 -2.80
CA HIS A 264 14.75 -1.71 -1.91
C HIS A 264 13.44 -2.12 -2.59
N LYS A 265 13.10 -3.41 -2.52
CA LYS A 265 11.80 -3.95 -2.91
C LYS A 265 10.81 -3.70 -1.77
N THR A 266 10.19 -2.53 -1.73
CA THR A 266 9.37 -2.13 -0.58
C THR A 266 8.13 -1.35 -1.03
N SER A 267 7.10 -1.25 -0.18
CA SER A 267 5.96 -0.36 -0.42
C SER A 267 6.18 1.01 0.26
N ILE A 268 5.45 2.05 -0.17
CA ILE A 268 5.47 3.34 0.55
C ILE A 268 5.03 3.17 2.01
N VAL A 269 4.08 2.29 2.27
CA VAL A 269 3.56 2.02 3.63
C VAL A 269 4.68 1.49 4.52
N ASP A 270 5.45 0.53 4.02
CA ASP A 270 6.60 -0.04 4.76
C ASP A 270 7.66 1.02 5.03
N VAL A 271 7.95 1.88 4.05
CA VAL A 271 8.92 2.97 4.22
C VAL A 271 8.44 3.93 5.30
N VAL A 272 7.16 4.31 5.30
CA VAL A 272 6.59 5.18 6.36
C VAL A 272 6.70 4.50 7.73
N ASN A 273 6.41 3.20 7.81
CA ASN A 273 6.56 2.45 9.05
C ASN A 273 8.03 2.43 9.52
N LYS A 274 8.99 2.24 8.61
CA LYS A 274 10.44 2.32 8.92
C LYS A 274 10.86 3.71 9.38
N ILE A 275 10.37 4.78 8.75
CA ILE A 275 10.64 6.16 9.21
C ILE A 275 10.17 6.32 10.66
N ASN A 276 8.98 5.80 11.00
CA ASN A 276 8.46 5.88 12.37
C ASN A 276 9.29 5.07 13.37
N ILE A 277 9.82 3.92 12.98
CA ILE A 277 10.76 3.15 13.81
C ILE A 277 12.07 3.94 14.03
N PHE A 278 12.65 4.48 12.95
CA PHE A 278 13.90 5.25 13.01
C PHE A 278 13.80 6.50 13.90
N ARG A 279 12.61 7.08 14.04
CA ARG A 279 12.36 8.21 14.95
C ARG A 279 12.47 7.82 16.42
N THR A 280 12.15 6.57 16.76
CA THR A 280 12.14 6.09 18.15
C THR A 280 13.45 5.45 18.59
N GLU A 281 14.31 5.10 17.63
CA GLU A 281 15.60 4.48 17.90
C GLU A 281 16.68 5.55 18.16
N ASP A 282 17.57 5.31 19.13
CA ASP A 282 18.80 6.09 19.28
C ASP A 282 19.85 5.64 18.27
N VAL A 283 19.54 5.90 17.00
CA VAL A 283 20.37 5.52 15.86
C VAL A 283 21.05 6.72 15.20
N VAL A 284 22.15 6.40 14.52
CA VAL A 284 22.76 7.27 13.51
C VAL A 284 21.71 7.66 12.47
N ILE A 285 21.71 8.93 12.07
CA ILE A 285 20.79 9.50 11.09
C ILE A 285 20.66 8.60 9.88
N LYS A 286 19.40 8.30 9.57
CA LYS A 286 18.98 7.47 8.45
C LYS A 286 18.72 8.32 7.22
N THR A 287 19.09 7.80 6.06
CA THR A 287 19.01 8.50 4.78
C THR A 287 18.14 7.73 3.81
N ILE A 288 17.16 8.43 3.23
CA ILE A 288 16.25 7.89 2.22
C ILE A 288 16.45 8.68 0.93
N VAL A 289 16.75 7.96 -0.14
CA VAL A 289 16.93 8.53 -1.48
C VAL A 289 15.91 7.94 -2.44
N THR A 290 15.56 8.70 -3.48
CA THR A 290 14.64 8.26 -4.54
C THR A 290 15.33 8.33 -5.91
N PRO A 291 16.32 7.47 -6.21
CA PRO A 291 17.09 7.61 -7.43
C PRO A 291 16.23 7.39 -8.68
N ASN A 292 16.52 8.19 -9.71
CA ASN A 292 15.89 8.11 -11.02
C ASN A 292 16.94 7.84 -12.12
N PRO A 293 16.52 7.58 -13.38
CA PRO A 293 17.47 7.36 -14.47
C PRO A 293 18.51 8.48 -14.66
N GLU A 294 18.13 9.75 -14.46
CA GLU A 294 19.09 10.87 -14.56
C GLU A 294 20.17 10.77 -13.48
N MET A 295 19.79 10.40 -12.25
CA MET A 295 20.74 10.22 -11.14
C MET A 295 21.68 9.05 -11.39
N ILE A 296 21.20 7.93 -11.95
CA ILE A 296 22.07 6.81 -12.34
C ILE A 296 23.12 7.25 -13.36
N MET A 297 22.71 8.04 -14.36
CA MET A 297 23.62 8.59 -15.36
C MET A 297 24.62 9.59 -14.76
N GLU A 298 24.21 10.37 -13.76
CA GLU A 298 25.08 11.30 -13.05
C GLU A 298 26.12 10.57 -12.18
N CYS A 299 25.76 9.45 -11.56
CA CYS A 299 26.69 8.60 -10.81
C CYS A 299 27.85 8.07 -11.66
N GLN A 300 27.67 7.96 -12.98
CA GLN A 300 28.75 7.54 -13.89
C GLN A 300 29.85 8.60 -14.03
N LYS A 301 29.55 9.86 -13.66
CA LYS A 301 30.46 10.99 -13.76
C LYS A 301 30.93 11.48 -12.38
N ASN A 302 30.13 11.23 -11.35
CA ASN A 302 30.35 11.73 -10.01
C ASN A 302 30.44 10.58 -9.01
N LYS A 303 31.68 10.17 -8.69
CA LYS A 303 31.94 9.05 -7.78
C LYS A 303 31.48 9.32 -6.35
N ILE A 304 31.63 10.56 -5.87
CA ILE A 304 31.15 10.97 -4.54
C ILE A 304 29.64 10.77 -4.46
N PHE A 305 28.90 11.23 -5.47
CA PHE A 305 27.45 11.07 -5.54
C PHE A 305 27.04 9.60 -5.60
N GLN A 306 27.73 8.77 -6.41
CA GLN A 306 27.51 7.33 -6.43
C GLN A 306 27.68 6.70 -5.04
N THR A 307 28.78 7.01 -4.34
CA THR A 307 29.05 6.50 -3.00
C THR A 307 27.98 6.94 -1.98
N ILE A 308 27.45 8.16 -2.10
CA ILE A 308 26.36 8.61 -1.23
C ILE A 308 25.10 7.78 -1.46
N LEU A 309 24.69 7.56 -2.72
CA LEU A 309 23.50 6.75 -3.02
C LEU A 309 23.67 5.29 -2.59
N GLN A 310 24.85 4.70 -2.81
CA GLN A 310 25.16 3.32 -2.40
C GLN A 310 25.06 3.11 -0.89
N ASN A 311 25.44 4.11 -0.11
CA ASN A 311 25.45 4.05 1.36
C ASN A 311 24.15 4.59 1.99
N SER A 312 23.11 4.86 1.20
CA SER A 312 21.80 5.24 1.73
C SER A 312 21.13 4.08 2.47
N ASP A 313 20.39 4.39 3.54
CA ASP A 313 19.70 3.37 4.34
C ASP A 313 18.49 2.81 3.59
N ILE A 314 17.77 3.66 2.83
CA ILE A 314 16.68 3.26 1.95
C ILE A 314 16.83 3.95 0.60
N SER A 315 16.75 3.16 -0.47
CA SER A 315 16.80 3.63 -1.86
C SER A 315 15.54 3.17 -2.58
N LEU A 316 14.73 4.13 -3.01
CA LEU A 316 13.42 3.92 -3.64
C LEU A 316 13.48 4.18 -5.15
N VAL A 317 12.76 3.39 -5.93
CA VAL A 317 12.74 3.57 -7.38
C VAL A 317 11.87 4.76 -7.77
N ASP A 318 12.48 5.83 -8.28
CA ASP A 318 11.78 6.94 -8.91
C ASP A 318 11.91 6.90 -10.43
N GLY A 319 10.84 6.57 -11.14
CA GLY A 319 10.80 6.59 -12.60
C GLY A 319 10.80 5.22 -13.27
N ASN A 320 10.13 5.18 -14.43
CA ASN A 320 9.84 3.93 -15.14
C ASN A 320 11.08 3.27 -15.78
N GLY A 321 12.14 4.03 -16.08
CA GLY A 321 13.35 3.50 -16.68
C GLY A 321 14.01 2.42 -15.80
N ILE A 322 14.05 2.64 -14.48
CA ILE A 322 14.62 1.68 -13.53
C ILE A 322 13.73 0.43 -13.39
N LEU A 323 12.40 0.60 -13.40
CA LEU A 323 11.48 -0.54 -13.39
C LEU A 323 11.65 -1.41 -14.63
N TRP A 324 11.77 -0.80 -15.81
CA TRP A 324 12.10 -1.52 -17.04
C TRP A 324 13.45 -2.24 -16.89
N ALA A 325 14.52 -1.53 -16.53
CA ALA A 325 15.85 -2.12 -16.41
C ALA A 325 15.90 -3.30 -15.42
N SER A 326 15.14 -3.24 -14.33
CA SER A 326 15.10 -4.31 -13.32
C SER A 326 14.56 -5.66 -13.82
N GLY A 327 13.84 -5.67 -14.95
CA GLY A 327 13.33 -6.91 -15.56
C GLY A 327 14.24 -7.49 -16.64
N LEU A 328 15.43 -6.91 -16.85
CA LEU A 328 16.32 -7.27 -17.94
C LEU A 328 17.48 -8.16 -17.53
N ASP A 329 17.64 -8.54 -16.26
CA ASP A 329 18.83 -9.22 -15.73
C ASP A 329 19.44 -10.30 -16.64
N PHE A 330 18.59 -11.08 -17.30
CA PHE A 330 19.00 -12.17 -18.18
C PHE A 330 19.77 -11.72 -19.43
N LEU A 331 19.74 -10.43 -19.80
CA LEU A 331 20.48 -9.91 -20.96
C LEU A 331 22.00 -9.90 -20.73
N GLN A 332 22.51 -9.99 -19.50
CA GLN A 332 23.97 -10.06 -19.26
C GLN A 332 24.58 -11.28 -19.94
N TYR A 333 23.82 -12.36 -20.03
CA TYR A 333 24.22 -13.62 -20.67
C TYR A 333 24.07 -13.60 -22.20
N LYS A 334 23.68 -12.47 -22.80
CA LYS A 334 23.48 -12.33 -24.24
C LYS A 334 24.60 -11.51 -24.89
N PRO A 335 24.99 -11.83 -26.14
CA PRO A 335 25.88 -10.97 -26.93
C PRO A 335 25.30 -9.56 -27.11
N LEU A 336 26.17 -8.56 -27.27
CA LEU A 336 25.79 -7.15 -27.31
C LEU A 336 24.66 -6.86 -28.31
N PHE A 337 24.74 -7.39 -29.52
CA PHE A 337 23.69 -7.24 -30.54
C PHE A 337 22.30 -7.67 -30.02
N TRP A 338 22.23 -8.86 -29.39
CA TRP A 338 20.98 -9.39 -28.84
C TRP A 338 20.48 -8.58 -27.64
N ARG A 339 21.36 -7.95 -26.87
CA ARG A 339 20.95 -7.04 -25.78
C ARG A 339 20.15 -5.87 -26.33
N TYR A 340 20.59 -5.24 -27.42
CA TYR A 340 19.86 -4.15 -28.05
C TYR A 340 18.52 -4.60 -28.62
N SER A 341 18.51 -5.66 -29.43
CA SER A 341 17.29 -6.14 -30.08
C SER A 341 16.22 -6.57 -29.07
N ILE A 342 16.59 -7.39 -28.08
CA ILE A 342 15.65 -7.86 -27.04
C ILE A 342 15.28 -6.72 -26.09
N GLY A 343 16.25 -5.90 -25.69
CA GLY A 343 16.04 -4.79 -24.77
C GLY A 343 15.06 -3.73 -25.29
N LEU A 344 15.20 -3.35 -26.57
CA LEU A 344 14.27 -2.43 -27.22
C LEU A 344 12.87 -3.03 -27.38
N PHE A 345 12.78 -4.32 -27.75
CA PHE A 345 11.50 -5.04 -27.75
C PHE A 345 10.85 -5.03 -26.36
N MET A 346 11.62 -5.31 -25.32
CA MET A 346 11.15 -5.28 -23.94
C MET A 346 10.78 -3.87 -23.45
N LEU A 347 11.40 -2.82 -23.99
CA LEU A 347 11.01 -1.44 -23.71
C LEU A 347 9.62 -1.13 -24.25
N VAL A 348 9.34 -1.54 -25.50
CA VAL A 348 7.99 -1.43 -26.08
C VAL A 348 7.01 -2.28 -25.27
N TRP A 349 7.36 -3.53 -24.97
CA TRP A 349 6.53 -4.42 -24.16
C TRP A 349 6.23 -3.85 -22.77
N PHE A 350 7.18 -3.16 -22.14
CA PHE A 350 6.97 -2.52 -20.83
C PHE A 350 5.86 -1.47 -20.88
N PHE A 351 5.80 -0.64 -21.91
CA PHE A 351 4.75 0.38 -22.03
C PHE A 351 3.40 -0.19 -22.44
N VAL A 352 3.37 -1.27 -23.22
CA VAL A 352 2.12 -1.94 -23.66
C VAL A 352 1.56 -2.86 -22.56
N HIS A 353 2.41 -3.60 -21.86
CA HIS A 353 2.04 -4.66 -20.90
C HIS A 353 2.64 -4.44 -19.50
N LYS A 354 2.68 -3.18 -19.04
CA LYS A 354 3.32 -2.77 -17.77
C LYS A 354 3.00 -3.66 -16.56
N LYS A 355 1.74 -4.07 -16.39
CA LYS A 355 1.30 -4.91 -15.27
C LYS A 355 1.94 -6.31 -15.28
N SER A 356 2.09 -6.89 -16.48
CA SER A 356 2.62 -8.24 -16.69
C SER A 356 4.12 -8.24 -16.95
N TYR A 357 4.76 -7.07 -17.07
CA TYR A 357 6.20 -6.97 -17.25
C TYR A 357 6.94 -7.58 -16.04
N PRO A 358 8.02 -8.36 -16.27
CA PRO A 358 8.76 -9.05 -15.21
C PRO A 358 9.71 -8.11 -14.44
N SER A 359 9.23 -6.93 -14.04
CA SER A 359 10.01 -6.02 -13.20
C SER A 359 10.11 -6.57 -11.78
N LYS A 360 11.26 -6.34 -11.13
CA LYS A 360 11.48 -6.65 -9.71
C LYS A 360 10.62 -5.79 -8.77
N LEU A 361 10.02 -4.71 -9.27
CA LEU A 361 9.09 -3.84 -8.56
C LEU A 361 7.87 -3.53 -9.44
N LYS A 362 6.67 -3.56 -8.88
CA LYS A 362 5.45 -3.29 -9.67
C LYS A 362 5.16 -1.81 -9.88
N LYS A 363 5.64 -0.93 -8.99
CA LYS A 363 5.34 0.51 -9.00
C LYS A 363 6.57 1.33 -8.61
N THR A 364 6.65 2.54 -9.15
CA THR A 364 7.61 3.57 -8.74
C THR A 364 7.15 4.19 -7.44
N LEU A 365 8.10 4.57 -6.58
CA LEU A 365 7.85 5.28 -5.33
C LEU A 365 8.60 6.62 -5.36
N CYS A 366 7.87 7.69 -5.68
CA CYS A 366 8.47 9.02 -5.75
C CYS A 366 8.40 9.77 -4.41
N GLY A 367 9.28 10.75 -4.22
CA GLY A 367 9.36 11.53 -2.98
C GLY A 367 8.04 12.21 -2.58
N SER A 368 7.28 12.73 -3.55
CA SER A 368 5.98 13.37 -3.27
C SER A 368 4.89 12.40 -2.82
N ASP A 369 4.93 11.12 -3.23
CA ASP A 369 3.99 10.11 -2.73
C ASP A 369 4.37 9.67 -1.32
N LEU A 370 5.67 9.50 -1.05
CA LEU A 370 6.19 9.22 0.29
C LEU A 370 5.81 10.33 1.28
N PHE A 371 6.02 11.60 0.91
CA PHE A 371 5.65 12.75 1.75
C PHE A 371 4.16 12.73 2.12
N ARG A 372 3.27 12.56 1.12
CA ARG A 372 1.82 12.53 1.37
C ARG A 372 1.43 11.40 2.31
N LYS A 373 1.96 10.18 2.09
CA LYS A 373 1.62 9.03 2.94
C LYS A 373 2.18 9.18 4.34
N TYR A 374 3.37 9.77 4.48
CA TYR A 374 3.97 10.06 5.78
C TYR A 374 3.11 11.04 6.59
N ILE A 375 2.68 12.14 5.97
CA ILE A 375 1.75 13.09 6.59
C ILE A 375 0.42 12.40 6.93
N GLU A 376 -0.19 11.66 5.99
CA GLU A 376 -1.47 10.97 6.23
C GLU A 376 -1.42 10.05 7.47
N LYS A 377 -0.32 9.33 7.67
CA LYS A 377 -0.14 8.43 8.82
C LYS A 377 0.25 9.13 10.13
N ASN A 378 0.89 10.31 10.07
CA ASN A 378 1.48 10.97 11.24
C ASN A 378 0.88 12.35 11.55
N ASN A 379 -0.19 12.77 10.85
CA ASN A 379 -0.86 14.04 11.09
C ASN A 379 -1.70 13.97 12.36
N ILE A 380 -1.03 14.10 13.50
CA ILE A 380 -1.63 14.20 14.83
C ILE A 380 -1.64 15.67 15.23
N LYS A 381 -2.72 16.10 15.88
CA LYS A 381 -2.86 17.48 16.36
C LYS A 381 -1.70 17.84 17.29
N ASN A 382 -1.06 18.99 17.04
CA ASN A 382 0.06 19.54 17.81
C ASN A 382 1.36 18.72 17.83
N ASN A 383 1.59 17.84 16.84
CA ASN A 383 2.84 17.10 16.73
C ASN A 383 3.66 17.59 15.53
N LYS A 384 4.36 18.72 15.71
CA LYS A 384 5.28 19.26 14.71
C LYS A 384 6.62 18.55 14.79
N HIS A 385 6.98 17.80 13.76
CA HIS A 385 8.19 16.97 13.75
C HIS A 385 8.90 16.98 12.39
N ILE A 386 8.47 17.85 11.46
CA ILE A 386 8.96 17.86 10.07
C ILE A 386 9.61 19.20 9.75
N PHE A 387 10.80 19.13 9.16
CA PHE A 387 11.47 20.28 8.55
C PHE A 387 11.48 20.18 7.02
N LEU A 388 11.18 21.29 6.34
CA LEU A 388 11.25 21.37 4.87
C LEU A 388 12.40 22.26 4.41
N LEU A 389 13.34 21.69 3.66
CA LEU A 389 14.50 22.40 3.11
C LEU A 389 14.42 22.48 1.59
N GLY A 390 14.35 23.69 1.02
CA GLY A 390 14.38 23.94 -0.42
C GLY A 390 13.01 24.01 -1.09
N GLY A 391 12.94 23.61 -2.36
CA GLY A 391 11.81 23.82 -3.26
C GLY A 391 11.94 25.12 -4.08
N SER A 392 11.00 25.34 -5.02
CA SER A 392 10.84 26.66 -5.64
C SER A 392 10.42 27.70 -4.61
N GLU A 393 10.53 28.97 -4.99
CA GLU A 393 10.08 30.10 -4.18
C GLU A 393 8.65 29.86 -3.64
N ASN A 394 8.45 30.05 -2.34
CA ASN A 394 7.20 29.81 -1.62
C ASN A 394 6.68 28.36 -1.57
N SER A 395 7.31 27.38 -2.24
CA SER A 395 6.77 26.01 -2.24
C SER A 395 6.75 25.39 -0.84
N ALA A 396 7.85 25.47 -0.08
CA ALA A 396 7.88 24.98 1.30
C ALA A 396 6.87 25.73 2.20
N ARG A 397 6.73 27.05 2.02
CA ARG A 397 5.77 27.89 2.75
C ARG A 397 4.33 27.44 2.51
N PHE A 398 3.95 27.17 1.26
CA PHE A 398 2.61 26.67 0.94
C PHE A 398 2.33 25.29 1.54
N ILE A 399 3.34 24.40 1.56
CA ILE A 399 3.22 23.09 2.20
C ILE A 399 3.07 23.25 3.72
N GLN A 400 3.84 24.14 4.35
CA GLN A 400 3.73 24.45 5.78
C GLN A 400 2.35 24.98 6.13
N ASN A 401 1.80 25.91 5.35
CA ASN A 401 0.46 26.44 5.58
C ASN A 401 -0.62 25.35 5.46
N LYS A 402 -0.44 24.42 4.52
CA LYS A 402 -1.37 23.30 4.29
C LYS A 402 -1.30 22.23 5.37
N TYR A 403 -0.12 21.99 5.96
CA TYR A 403 0.13 20.94 6.95
C TYR A 403 0.75 21.52 8.24
N SER A 404 0.17 22.61 8.73
CA SER A 404 0.70 23.40 9.85
C SER A 404 0.81 22.64 11.18
N ASN A 405 0.04 21.56 11.35
CA ASN A 405 0.09 20.72 12.54
C ASN A 405 1.30 19.77 12.57
N SER A 406 1.93 19.51 11.41
CA SER A 406 3.01 18.52 11.28
C SER A 406 4.38 19.15 11.00
N ILE A 407 4.40 20.35 10.40
CA ILE A 407 5.64 21.01 9.97
C ILE A 407 6.11 21.98 11.05
N SER A 408 7.30 21.72 11.57
CA SER A 408 7.97 22.54 12.58
C SER A 408 8.44 23.85 11.99
N ASP A 409 9.29 23.76 10.97
CA ASP A 409 9.84 24.94 10.31
C ASP A 409 10.25 24.63 8.86
N ILE A 410 10.66 25.68 8.14
CA ILE A 410 11.07 25.61 6.74
C ILE A 410 12.31 26.46 6.47
N TYR A 411 13.01 26.14 5.38
CA TYR A 411 13.99 27.03 4.78
C TYR A 411 13.87 26.97 3.25
N ASP A 412 13.38 28.04 2.65
CA ASP A 412 13.08 28.14 1.21
C ASP A 412 13.99 29.13 0.45
N LYS A 413 15.07 29.58 1.10
CA LYS A 413 16.11 30.39 0.45
C LYS A 413 17.07 29.49 -0.35
N LYS A 414 17.85 30.12 -1.24
CA LYS A 414 18.95 29.45 -1.94
C LYS A 414 19.92 28.86 -0.90
N VAL A 415 20.32 27.61 -1.12
CA VAL A 415 21.29 26.88 -0.29
C VAL A 415 22.61 26.71 -1.05
N THR A 416 23.76 26.92 -0.44
CA THR A 416 25.08 26.58 -1.02
C THR A 416 25.64 25.29 -0.42
N LEU A 417 26.63 24.69 -1.10
CA LEU A 417 27.38 23.53 -0.56
C LEU A 417 28.60 23.96 0.27
N ASN A 418 28.78 25.26 0.49
CA ASN A 418 29.87 25.78 1.31
C ASN A 418 29.41 25.86 2.77
N ILE A 419 29.81 24.87 3.58
CA ILE A 419 29.41 24.73 4.98
C ILE A 419 29.88 25.94 5.84
N SER A 420 30.98 26.61 5.44
CA SER A 420 31.51 27.76 6.20
C SER A 420 30.80 29.08 5.92
N SER A 421 29.90 29.11 4.91
CA SER A 421 29.15 30.32 4.56
C SER A 421 28.20 30.73 5.68
N ASN A 422 27.97 32.04 5.85
CA ASN A 422 26.99 32.55 6.81
C ASN A 422 25.59 31.97 6.56
N GLU A 423 25.20 31.82 5.29
CA GLU A 423 23.96 31.18 4.88
C GLU A 423 23.83 29.74 5.41
N SER A 424 24.92 28.96 5.40
CA SER A 424 24.91 27.60 5.94
C SER A 424 24.78 27.61 7.47
N LYS A 425 25.40 28.57 8.16
CA LYS A 425 25.29 28.72 9.62
C LYS A 425 23.86 29.12 10.03
N ASP A 426 23.26 30.07 9.30
CA ASP A 426 21.87 30.48 9.52
C ASP A 426 20.90 29.30 9.34
N LEU A 427 21.08 28.53 8.25
CA LEU A 427 20.29 27.32 8.01
C LEU A 427 20.45 26.29 9.13
N GLN A 428 21.69 26.03 9.57
CA GLN A 428 21.97 25.11 10.66
C GLN A 428 21.28 25.53 11.95
N GLU A 429 21.33 26.81 12.29
CA GLU A 429 20.68 27.35 13.49
C GLU A 429 19.15 27.23 13.42
N ILE A 430 18.55 27.49 12.25
CA ILE A 430 17.10 27.31 12.04
C ILE A 430 16.70 25.83 12.20
N ILE A 431 17.47 24.90 11.63
CA ILE A 431 17.20 23.46 11.79
C ILE A 431 17.29 23.05 13.26
N LYS A 432 18.35 23.49 13.96
CA LYS A 432 18.55 23.19 15.39
C LYS A 432 17.38 23.64 16.24
N ASN A 433 16.89 24.87 16.02
CA ASN A 433 15.80 25.44 16.80
C ASN A 433 14.40 24.90 16.42
N SER A 434 14.29 24.14 15.33
CA SER A 434 13.01 23.59 14.87
C SER A 434 12.51 22.37 15.65
N GLU A 435 13.40 21.70 16.40
CA GLU A 435 13.16 20.42 17.08
C GLU A 435 12.62 19.30 16.17
N ALA A 436 12.72 19.45 14.85
CA ALA A 436 12.20 18.47 13.91
C ALA A 436 12.96 17.13 14.00
N GLU A 437 12.26 16.04 13.67
CA GLU A 437 12.79 14.68 13.68
C GLU A 437 13.01 14.16 12.26
N VAL A 438 12.28 14.69 11.28
CA VAL A 438 12.35 14.29 9.87
C VAL A 438 12.62 15.50 8.98
N LEU A 439 13.70 15.42 8.21
CA LEU A 439 14.15 16.45 7.28
C LEU A 439 13.84 16.04 5.83
N PHE A 440 12.93 16.76 5.16
CA PHE A 440 12.72 16.62 3.72
C PHE A 440 13.54 17.65 2.95
N VAL A 441 14.36 17.20 2.01
CA VAL A 441 15.31 18.04 1.26
C VAL A 441 14.96 18.07 -0.23
N ALA A 442 14.65 19.25 -0.74
CA ALA A 442 14.23 19.55 -2.10
C ALA A 442 15.20 20.52 -2.79
N LEU A 443 16.51 20.24 -2.71
CA LEU A 443 17.57 21.07 -3.35
C LEU A 443 17.91 20.61 -4.78
N GLY A 444 17.32 19.48 -5.22
CA GLY A 444 17.64 18.82 -6.47
C GLY A 444 18.88 17.93 -6.36
N ALA A 445 18.89 16.84 -7.12
CA ALA A 445 20.06 15.96 -7.22
C ALA A 445 21.12 16.54 -8.16
N PRO A 446 22.43 16.37 -7.90
CA PRO A 446 23.03 15.64 -6.76
C PRO A 446 23.18 16.49 -5.48
N LYS A 447 22.80 17.77 -5.53
CA LYS A 447 23.08 18.76 -4.48
C LYS A 447 22.46 18.39 -3.13
N GLN A 448 21.23 17.89 -3.11
CA GLN A 448 20.55 17.50 -1.86
C GLN A 448 21.28 16.35 -1.15
N GLU A 449 21.75 15.33 -1.88
CA GLU A 449 22.46 14.20 -1.30
C GLU A 449 23.83 14.63 -0.76
N ILE A 450 24.54 15.48 -1.51
CA ILE A 450 25.83 16.04 -1.08
C ILE A 450 25.66 16.91 0.16
N TRP A 451 24.64 17.78 0.19
CA TRP A 451 24.36 18.64 1.34
C TRP A 451 24.03 17.82 2.60
N ILE A 452 23.20 16.77 2.48
CA ILE A 452 22.89 15.87 3.60
C ILE A 452 24.17 15.20 4.11
N LYS A 453 25.03 14.70 3.20
CA LYS A 453 26.28 14.04 3.59
C LYS A 453 27.23 15.01 4.31
N GLN A 454 27.36 16.24 3.81
CA GLN A 454 28.20 17.29 4.37
C GLN A 454 27.74 17.75 5.75
N ASN A 455 26.43 17.83 5.99
CA ASN A 455 25.86 18.29 7.26
C ASN A 455 25.52 17.13 8.21
N LYS A 456 25.85 15.88 7.88
CA LYS A 456 25.45 14.70 8.65
C LYS A 456 25.89 14.77 10.11
N GLU A 457 27.13 15.19 10.37
CA GLU A 457 27.67 15.31 11.73
C GLU A 457 26.98 16.42 12.53
N PHE A 458 26.77 17.59 11.90
CA PHE A 458 26.01 18.67 12.52
C PHE A 458 24.60 18.20 12.91
N LEU A 459 23.87 17.61 11.96
CA LEU A 459 22.51 17.11 12.19
C LEU A 459 22.48 16.07 13.30
N GLN A 460 23.46 15.16 13.33
CA GLN A 460 23.53 14.07 14.31
C GLN A 460 23.74 14.59 15.74
N ASN A 461 24.62 15.58 15.90
CA ASN A 461 25.13 15.98 17.21
C ASN A 461 24.40 17.21 17.78
N ASN A 462 23.70 17.97 16.94
CA ASN A 462 23.14 19.28 17.34
C ASN A 462 21.63 19.40 17.09
N THR A 463 20.96 18.36 16.59
CA THR A 463 19.54 18.42 16.23
C THR A 463 18.80 17.13 16.60
N ASN A 464 17.47 17.18 16.59
CA ASN A 464 16.62 15.99 16.80
C ASN A 464 16.38 15.18 15.51
N ILE A 465 16.98 15.58 14.39
CA ILE A 465 16.76 14.91 13.11
C ILE A 465 17.28 13.47 13.19
N LYS A 466 16.38 12.50 12.95
CA LYS A 466 16.70 11.07 12.86
C LYS A 466 16.66 10.56 11.42
N VAL A 467 15.90 11.22 10.54
CA VAL A 467 15.74 10.80 9.14
C VAL A 467 15.85 11.98 8.17
N CYS A 468 16.70 11.83 7.15
CA CYS A 468 16.84 12.76 6.03
C CYS A 468 16.33 12.12 4.73
N ILE A 469 15.44 12.82 4.01
CA ILE A 469 14.79 12.30 2.81
C ILE A 469 15.00 13.26 1.64
N GLY A 470 15.75 12.82 0.63
CA GLY A 470 15.87 13.55 -0.62
C GLY A 470 14.60 13.40 -1.46
N VAL A 471 13.94 14.51 -1.79
CA VAL A 471 12.65 14.49 -2.53
C VAL A 471 12.66 15.27 -3.84
N GLY A 472 13.78 15.90 -4.22
CA GLY A 472 13.92 16.60 -5.49
C GLY A 472 12.84 17.67 -5.68
N GLY A 473 12.26 17.76 -6.88
CA GLY A 473 11.20 18.72 -7.21
C GLY A 473 9.81 18.39 -6.63
N SER A 474 9.74 17.57 -5.57
CA SER A 474 8.46 17.14 -4.99
C SER A 474 7.66 18.28 -4.37
N PHE A 475 8.33 19.30 -3.83
CA PHE A 475 7.66 20.41 -3.15
C PHE A 475 6.74 21.18 -4.09
N ASP A 476 7.16 21.42 -5.33
CA ASP A 476 6.36 22.16 -6.32
C ASP A 476 5.04 21.44 -6.67
N PHE A 477 5.04 20.10 -6.65
CA PHE A 477 3.82 19.29 -6.80
C PHE A 477 2.94 19.28 -5.54
N LEU A 478 3.55 19.38 -4.36
CA LEU A 478 2.85 19.34 -3.08
C LEU A 478 2.22 20.69 -2.74
N SER A 479 2.90 21.78 -3.09
CA SER A 479 2.43 23.17 -2.97
C SER A 479 1.32 23.51 -3.97
N GLY A 480 1.23 22.75 -5.07
CA GLY A 480 0.26 22.99 -6.14
C GLY A 480 0.74 23.98 -7.19
N GLN A 481 1.97 24.50 -7.08
CA GLN A 481 2.59 25.34 -8.09
C GLN A 481 2.78 24.59 -9.42
N GLN A 482 3.09 23.29 -9.36
CA GLN A 482 3.14 22.42 -10.53
C GLN A 482 1.99 21.40 -10.51
N LYS A 483 1.20 21.37 -11.58
CA LYS A 483 0.17 20.34 -11.76
C LYS A 483 0.81 19.03 -12.21
N ARG A 484 0.47 17.91 -11.53
CA ARG A 484 0.81 16.56 -12.02
C ARG A 484 0.14 16.28 -13.35
N ALA A 485 0.72 15.37 -14.13
CA ALA A 485 0.09 14.86 -15.35
C ALA A 485 -1.28 14.22 -15.04
N PRO A 486 -2.25 14.23 -15.96
CA PRO A 486 -3.52 13.50 -15.77
C PRO A 486 -3.30 12.02 -15.44
N LYS A 487 -4.23 11.40 -14.70
CA LYS A 487 -4.10 10.00 -14.24
C LYS A 487 -3.80 9.01 -15.38
N VAL A 488 -4.34 9.25 -16.58
CA VAL A 488 -4.08 8.41 -17.77
C VAL A 488 -2.59 8.41 -18.12
N PHE A 489 -1.95 9.59 -18.18
CA PHE A 489 -0.51 9.70 -18.43
C PHE A 489 0.32 9.06 -17.32
N GLN A 490 -0.08 9.23 -16.05
CA GLN A 490 0.59 8.57 -14.92
C GLN A 490 0.50 7.03 -15.03
N GLN A 491 -0.68 6.50 -15.33
CA GLN A 491 -0.92 5.06 -15.49
C GLN A 491 -0.16 4.45 -16.67
N LEU A 492 -0.09 5.17 -17.79
CA LEU A 492 0.70 4.79 -18.97
C LEU A 492 2.21 5.01 -18.77
N GLY A 493 2.63 5.66 -17.69
CA GLY A 493 4.04 5.98 -17.45
C GLY A 493 4.60 7.08 -18.36
N LEU A 494 3.73 7.88 -18.97
CA LEU A 494 4.02 8.98 -19.90
C LEU A 494 4.03 10.36 -19.23
N GLU A 495 4.17 10.41 -17.89
CA GLU A 495 4.24 11.68 -17.17
C GLU A 495 5.43 12.55 -17.62
N TRP A 496 6.55 11.94 -18.00
CA TRP A 496 7.70 12.65 -18.56
C TRP A 496 7.34 13.34 -19.89
N LEU A 497 6.53 12.71 -20.74
CA LEU A 497 6.11 13.26 -22.04
C LEU A 497 5.16 14.44 -21.83
N TYR A 498 4.21 14.30 -20.91
CA TYR A 498 3.33 15.39 -20.50
C TYR A 498 4.13 16.62 -20.03
N ARG A 499 5.18 16.40 -19.22
CA ARG A 499 6.06 17.48 -18.74
C ARG A 499 6.91 18.07 -19.85
N LEU A 500 7.41 17.28 -20.79
CA LEU A 500 8.16 17.80 -21.96
C LEU A 500 7.32 18.75 -22.80
N CYS A 501 6.05 18.39 -23.05
CA CYS A 501 5.14 19.25 -23.80
C CYS A 501 4.86 20.58 -23.08
N LYS A 502 4.97 20.62 -21.74
CA LYS A 502 4.79 21.84 -20.95
C LYS A 502 6.08 22.63 -20.75
N GLU A 503 7.22 21.95 -20.69
CA GLU A 503 8.53 22.55 -20.44
C GLU A 503 9.57 21.99 -21.44
N PRO A 504 9.59 22.49 -22.69
CA PRO A 504 10.46 21.97 -23.75
C PRO A 504 11.96 22.02 -23.42
N SER A 505 12.39 22.95 -22.56
CA SER A 505 13.76 23.08 -22.06
C SER A 505 14.27 21.81 -21.35
N ARG A 506 13.38 20.92 -20.93
CA ARG A 506 13.73 19.63 -20.31
C ARG A 506 14.21 18.57 -21.29
N ILE A 507 14.21 18.81 -22.61
CA ILE A 507 14.53 17.79 -23.62
C ILE A 507 15.87 17.09 -23.38
N GLY A 508 16.90 17.82 -22.95
CA GLY A 508 18.23 17.24 -22.67
C GLY A 508 18.23 16.30 -21.46
N ARG A 509 17.46 16.64 -20.42
CA ARG A 509 17.27 15.81 -19.22
C ARG A 509 16.50 14.55 -19.57
N ILE A 510 15.45 14.67 -20.37
CA ILE A 510 14.62 13.55 -20.82
C ILE A 510 15.42 12.62 -21.74
N TRP A 511 16.24 13.15 -22.65
CA TRP A 511 17.14 12.33 -23.45
C TRP A 511 18.17 11.58 -22.59
N THR A 512 18.62 12.18 -21.49
CA THR A 512 19.50 11.52 -20.52
C THR A 512 18.78 10.38 -19.81
N ALA A 513 17.55 10.60 -19.35
CA ALA A 513 16.73 9.62 -18.65
C ALA A 513 16.18 8.49 -19.55
N THR A 514 16.08 8.73 -20.86
CA THR A 514 15.54 7.78 -21.83
C THR A 514 16.65 7.23 -22.72
N GLY A 515 17.05 7.93 -23.79
CA GLY A 515 18.02 7.45 -24.77
C GLY A 515 19.37 7.04 -24.18
N LYS A 516 20.03 7.94 -23.42
CA LYS A 516 21.35 7.64 -22.84
C LYS A 516 21.27 6.55 -21.79
N PHE A 517 20.25 6.58 -20.93
CA PHE A 517 20.03 5.55 -19.92
C PHE A 517 19.76 4.18 -20.54
N VAL A 518 18.85 4.08 -21.52
CA VAL A 518 18.55 2.82 -22.23
C VAL A 518 19.81 2.29 -22.90
N HIS A 519 20.55 3.14 -23.63
CA HIS A 519 21.82 2.74 -24.23
C HIS A 519 22.82 2.22 -23.19
N TYR A 520 22.95 2.94 -22.07
CA TYR A 520 23.86 2.57 -20.98
C TYR A 520 23.49 1.19 -20.40
N ILE A 521 22.22 0.95 -20.07
CA ILE A 521 21.74 -0.34 -19.57
C ILE A 521 22.06 -1.45 -20.58
N LEU A 522 21.67 -1.31 -21.85
CA LEU A 522 21.87 -2.38 -22.84
C LEU A 522 23.35 -2.65 -23.17
N LYS A 523 24.21 -1.64 -23.02
CA LYS A 523 25.64 -1.76 -23.29
C LYS A 523 26.42 -2.33 -22.11
N HIS A 524 26.17 -1.82 -20.91
CA HIS A 524 27.06 -2.00 -19.76
C HIS A 524 26.46 -2.87 -18.66
N ASP A 525 25.14 -2.92 -18.51
CA ASP A 525 24.51 -3.37 -17.29
C ASP A 525 23.47 -4.46 -17.49
N THR A 526 23.57 -5.48 -16.66
CA THR A 526 22.41 -6.34 -16.38
C THR A 526 22.42 -6.96 -14.99
N ILE A 527 23.32 -6.52 -14.10
CA ILE A 527 23.25 -6.49 -12.63
C ILE A 527 24.48 -5.74 -12.14
#